data_AF-A0A368S7B7-F1
#
_entry.id   AF-A0A368S7B7-F1
#
_cell.length_a   1.000
_cell.length_b   1.000
_cell.length_c   1.000
_cell.angle_alpha   90.00
_cell.angle_beta   90.00
_cell.angle_gamma   90.00
#
_symmetry.space_group_name_H-M   'P 1'
#
loop_
_entity.id
_entity.type
_entity.pdbx_description
1 polymer ?
#
loop_
_entity_poly.entity_id
_entity_poly.type
_entity_poly.pdbx_seq_one_letter_code
_entity_poly.pdbx_strand_id
1 'polypeptide(L)'
;MLPKERFTIAFWLLIMMPSEYNTYYDIEAVYDCLKKEYGIEEDLILYGQSVGSGPTLHLASRLEKLRGVVAFTAVYSLAYGFSIQ
;
A
#
# COMPACT_ATOMS: atom_id res chain seq x y z
N MET A 1 6.88 22.93 -28.51
CA MET A 1 5.72 22.01 -28.60
C MET A 1 6.26 20.61 -28.31
N LEU A 2 6.07 20.08 -27.10
CA LEU A 2 6.56 18.73 -26.77
C LEU A 2 5.72 17.68 -27.54
N PRO A 3 6.31 16.60 -28.07
CA PRO A 3 5.59 15.61 -28.88
C PRO A 3 4.43 14.99 -28.09
N LYS A 4 3.26 14.84 -28.72
CA LYS A 4 2.05 14.26 -28.09
C LYS A 4 2.32 12.89 -27.46
N GLU A 5 3.23 12.11 -28.04
CA GLU A 5 3.64 10.80 -27.52
C GLU A 5 4.41 10.89 -26.20
N ARG A 6 5.25 11.93 -26.02
CA ARG A 6 5.93 12.19 -24.76
C ARG A 6 4.95 12.64 -23.67
N PHE A 7 3.89 13.36 -24.04
CA PHE A 7 2.81 13.69 -23.11
C PHE A 7 1.99 12.47 -22.73
N THR A 8 1.64 11.59 -23.68
CA THR A 8 0.92 10.35 -23.35
C THR A 8 1.76 9.46 -22.44
N ILE A 9 3.04 9.24 -22.74
CA ILE A 9 3.93 8.43 -21.90
C ILE A 9 4.16 9.09 -20.53
N ALA A 10 4.39 10.40 -20.48
CA ALA A 10 4.55 11.12 -19.21
C ALA A 10 3.24 11.10 -18.39
N PHE A 11 2.09 11.22 -19.02
CA PHE A 11 0.77 11.14 -18.37
C PHE A 11 0.52 9.74 -17.81
N TRP A 12 0.85 8.69 -18.57
CA TRP A 12 0.82 7.29 -18.10
C TRP A 12 1.80 7.02 -16.96
N LEU A 13 3.02 7.55 -17.02
CA LEU A 13 3.99 7.45 -15.93
C LEU A 13 3.57 8.22 -14.69
N LEU A 14 2.88 9.35 -14.85
CA LEU A 14 2.38 10.16 -13.73
C LEU A 14 1.24 9.46 -12.98
N ILE A 15 0.33 8.78 -13.71
CA ILE A 15 -0.76 8.00 -13.10
C ILE A 15 -0.29 6.65 -12.54
N MET A 16 0.80 6.08 -13.06
CA MET A 16 1.38 4.82 -12.58
C MET A 16 2.49 5.00 -11.54
N MET A 17 2.79 6.23 -11.12
CA MET A 17 3.81 6.47 -10.12
C MET A 17 3.37 5.88 -8.79
N PRO A 18 4.13 4.96 -8.18
CA PRO A 18 3.75 4.35 -6.92
C PRO A 18 3.66 5.44 -5.86
N SER A 19 2.51 5.48 -5.19
CA SER A 19 2.27 6.37 -4.07
C SER A 19 1.89 5.55 -2.84
N GLU A 20 2.13 6.13 -1.67
CA GLU A 20 1.71 5.55 -0.40
C GLU A 20 0.19 5.27 -0.40
N TYR A 21 -0.60 6.22 -0.89
CA TYR A 21 -2.05 6.07 -1.04
C TYR A 21 -2.44 4.92 -1.97
N ASN A 22 -1.75 4.75 -3.10
CA ASN A 22 -2.03 3.63 -4.01
C ASN A 22 -1.82 2.30 -3.29
N THR A 23 -0.78 2.22 -2.46
CA THR A 23 -0.47 1.00 -1.71
C THR A 23 -1.52 0.72 -0.62
N TYR A 24 -2.13 1.76 -0.04
CA TYR A 24 -3.26 1.62 0.88
C TYR A 24 -4.53 1.15 0.18
N TYR A 25 -4.85 1.69 -0.99
CA TYR A 25 -5.99 1.22 -1.78
C TYR A 25 -5.79 -0.23 -2.24
N ASP A 26 -4.58 -0.58 -2.65
CA ASP A 26 -4.27 -1.95 -3.10
C ASP A 26 -4.45 -2.97 -1.97
N ILE A 27 -3.93 -2.69 -0.76
CA ILE A 27 -4.07 -3.64 0.36
C ILE A 27 -5.52 -3.76 0.84
N GLU A 28 -6.29 -2.66 0.83
CA GLU A 28 -7.73 -2.68 1.14
C GLU A 28 -8.51 -3.49 0.09
N ALA A 29 -8.23 -3.31 -1.20
CA ALA A 29 -8.88 -4.06 -2.28
C ALA A 29 -8.59 -5.57 -2.19
N VAL A 30 -7.36 -5.95 -1.83
CA VAL A 30 -7.01 -7.36 -1.58
C VAL A 30 -7.77 -7.91 -0.39
N TYR A 31 -7.86 -7.18 0.73
CA TYR A 31 -8.64 -7.62 1.89
C TYR A 31 -10.12 -7.82 1.52
N ASP A 32 -10.69 -6.87 0.79
CA ASP A 32 -12.07 -6.94 0.30
C ASP A 32 -12.32 -8.16 -0.60
N CYS A 33 -11.37 -8.47 -1.48
CA CYS A 33 -11.40 -9.66 -2.33
C CYS A 33 -11.34 -10.94 -1.51
N LEU A 34 -10.40 -11.04 -0.55
CA LEU A 34 -10.28 -12.19 0.36
C LEU A 34 -11.56 -12.40 1.17
N LYS A 35 -12.21 -11.33 1.58
CA LYS A 35 -13.48 -11.39 2.30
C LYS A 35 -14.63 -11.85 1.41
N LYS A 36 -14.79 -11.24 0.23
CA LYS A 36 -15.92 -11.49 -0.68
C LYS A 36 -15.84 -12.84 -1.37
N GLU A 37 -14.66 -13.19 -1.90
CA GLU A 37 -14.48 -14.37 -2.74
C GLU A 37 -14.10 -15.62 -1.92
N TYR A 38 -13.44 -15.44 -0.77
CA TYR A 38 -12.90 -16.54 0.03
C TYR A 38 -13.50 -16.64 1.44
N GLY A 39 -14.36 -15.70 1.85
CA GLY A 39 -15.06 -15.75 3.15
C GLY A 39 -14.15 -15.64 4.37
N ILE A 40 -12.96 -15.05 4.21
CA ILE A 40 -11.96 -14.97 5.28
C ILE A 40 -12.27 -13.75 6.17
N GLU A 41 -12.70 -13.97 7.41
CA GLU A 41 -13.02 -12.88 8.35
C GLU A 41 -12.18 -12.87 9.65
N GLU A 42 -11.89 -14.01 10.27
CA GLU A 42 -11.35 -14.04 11.65
C GLU A 42 -9.97 -14.72 11.80
N ASP A 43 -9.44 -15.30 10.72
CA ASP A 43 -8.16 -16.03 10.70
C ASP A 43 -7.08 -15.35 9.86
N LEU A 44 -7.14 -14.02 9.78
CA LEU A 44 -6.18 -13.23 9.03
C LEU A 44 -4.99 -12.81 9.90
N ILE A 45 -3.79 -13.06 9.41
CA ILE A 45 -2.54 -12.49 9.93
C ILE A 45 -2.00 -11.51 8.89
N LEU A 46 -1.80 -10.25 9.30
CA LEU A 46 -1.16 -9.26 8.44
C LEU A 46 0.34 -9.27 8.67
N TYR A 47 1.12 -9.39 7.60
CA TYR A 47 2.59 -9.38 7.63
C TYR A 47 3.12 -8.28 6.71
N GLY A 48 3.89 -7.36 7.29
CA GLY A 48 4.51 -6.25 6.58
C GLY A 48 6.01 -6.19 6.85
N GLN A 49 6.81 -6.07 5.79
CA GLN A 49 8.26 -5.93 5.89
C GLN A 49 8.74 -4.66 5.19
N SER A 50 9.70 -3.95 5.79
CA SER A 50 10.28 -2.73 5.22
C SER A 50 9.19 -1.70 4.87
N VAL A 51 9.13 -1.21 3.63
CA VAL A 51 8.09 -0.29 3.14
C VAL A 51 6.67 -0.86 3.22
N GLY A 52 6.52 -2.19 3.27
CA GLY A 52 5.23 -2.87 3.43
C GLY A 52 4.63 -2.74 4.83
N SER A 53 5.40 -2.26 5.82
CA SER A 53 4.91 -2.02 7.18
C SER A 53 3.84 -0.92 7.25
N GLY A 54 3.96 0.14 6.45
CA GLY A 54 2.97 1.23 6.40
C GLY A 54 1.57 0.74 6.03
N PRO A 55 1.39 0.11 4.84
CA PRO A 55 0.12 -0.45 4.42
C PRO A 55 -0.43 -1.52 5.36
N THR A 56 0.46 -2.34 5.93
CA THR A 56 0.10 -3.37 6.92
C THR A 56 -0.52 -2.76 8.18
N LEU A 57 0.10 -1.71 8.72
CA LEU A 57 -0.40 -1.00 9.89
C LEU A 57 -1.66 -0.19 9.56
N HIS A 58 -1.71 0.41 8.37
CA HIS A 58 -2.88 1.12 7.86
C HIS A 58 -4.11 0.20 7.87
N LEU A 59 -4.01 -0.97 7.24
CA LEU A 59 -5.10 -1.95 7.25
C LEU A 59 -5.37 -2.47 8.66
N ALA A 60 -4.32 -2.81 9.43
CA ALA A 60 -4.48 -3.30 10.80
C ALA A 60 -5.24 -2.34 11.71
N SER A 61 -5.03 -1.03 11.56
CA SER A 61 -5.71 0.00 12.36
C SER A 61 -7.22 0.11 12.10
N ARG A 62 -7.70 -0.44 10.98
CA ARG A 62 -9.10 -0.36 10.52
C ARG A 62 -9.88 -1.65 10.73
N LEU A 63 -9.20 -2.74 11.08
CA LEU A 63 -9.83 -4.05 11.30
C LEU A 63 -9.98 -4.32 12.80
N GLU A 64 -11.21 -4.58 13.24
CA GLU A 64 -11.50 -4.90 14.64
C GLU A 64 -11.17 -6.35 15.02
N LYS A 65 -11.10 -7.25 14.02
CA LYS A 65 -10.92 -8.70 14.21
C LYS A 65 -9.71 -9.22 13.43
N LEU A 66 -8.53 -9.10 14.03
CA LEU A 66 -7.29 -9.65 13.49
C LEU A 66 -6.70 -10.69 14.44
N ARG A 67 -6.25 -11.82 13.89
CA ARG A 67 -5.57 -12.86 14.67
C ARG A 67 -4.15 -12.44 15.06
N GLY A 68 -3.53 -11.58 14.25
CA GLY A 68 -2.24 -11.00 14.57
C GLY A 68 -1.70 -10.07 13.49
N VAL A 69 -0.75 -9.23 13.88
CA VAL A 69 -0.03 -8.33 12.98
C VAL A 69 1.45 -8.47 13.25
N VAL A 70 2.24 -8.67 12.20
CA VAL A 70 3.69 -8.76 12.27
C VAL A 70 4.27 -7.67 11.36
N ALA A 71 4.94 -6.70 11.97
CA ALA A 71 5.66 -5.65 11.24
C ALA A 71 7.16 -5.81 11.49
N PHE A 72 7.91 -6.22 10.46
CA PHE A 72 9.36 -6.40 10.53
C PHE A 72 10.07 -5.22 9.85
N THR A 73 11.01 -4.59 10.57
CA THR A 73 11.68 -3.32 10.19
C THR A 73 10.69 -2.24 9.78
N ALA A 74 9.88 -1.75 10.72
CA ALA A 74 8.96 -0.64 10.45
C ALA A 74 9.77 0.60 10.03
N VAL A 75 9.69 0.97 8.75
CA VAL A 75 10.22 2.24 8.27
C VAL A 75 9.09 3.24 8.54
N TYR A 76 9.25 4.08 9.56
CA TYR A 76 8.39 5.25 9.75
C TYR A 76 8.48 6.08 8.46
N SER A 77 7.37 6.11 7.70
CA SER A 77 7.09 6.92 6.51
C SER A 77 8.27 7.69 5.86
N LEU A 78 8.54 7.39 4.59
CA LEU A 78 9.34 8.20 3.66
C LEU A 78 8.61 9.48 3.20
N ALA A 79 7.64 10.00 3.97
CA ALA A 79 6.89 11.22 3.61
C ALA A 79 7.72 12.51 3.73
N TYR A 80 8.87 12.48 4.40
CA TYR A 80 9.85 13.55 4.31
C TYR A 80 10.96 13.10 3.36
N GLY A 81 11.04 13.75 2.20
CA GLY A 81 12.10 13.51 1.22
C GLY A 81 13.45 13.42 1.92
N PHE A 82 14.12 12.29 1.75
CA PHE A 82 15.50 12.09 2.14
C PHE A 82 16.37 13.09 1.35
N SER A 83 16.54 14.29 1.91
CA SER A 83 17.69 15.14 1.64
C SER A 83 18.81 14.62 2.53
N ILE A 84 19.60 13.68 2.00
CA ILE A 84 20.95 13.46 2.50
C ILE A 84 21.74 14.76 2.25
N GLN A 85 22.01 15.51 3.31
CA GLN A 85 23.16 16.44 3.33
C GLN A 85 24.45 15.64 3.32
#